data_AF-A0A2E9JEU3-F1
#
_entry.id   AF-A0A2E9JEU3-F1
#
_cell.length_a   1.000
_cell.length_b   1.000
_cell.length_c   1.000
_cell.angle_alpha   90.00
_cell.angle_beta   90.00
_cell.angle_gamma   90.00
#
_symmetry.space_group_name_H-M   'P 1'
#
loop_
_entity.id
_entity.type
_entity.pdbx_description
1 polymer ?
#
loop_
_entity_poly.entity_id
_entity_poly.type
_entity_poly.pdbx_seq_one_letter_code
_entity_poly.pdbx_strand_id
1 'polypeptide(L)'
;NITESRCIKAIETLPSQDAHGSTHHANSHFLTQNENGDWAMFGRLSEFAYGKLGEYVPDGACRRAPANSKVGWSIHYYPDGNAVADDQVTVGIWYHDEEDNFDEEASYTQDLTLYFLDGGGDFLIPPHGKLMTQGFHSFDHPVRLDSWQPHLHLRGVAMTMEVFDPNTGRKQVLSQASNWNAGYNHSHTYEDGFGPLIPANATIILTAWFDNSADNPRNPDPDQWVGAGQRTTDEMSHAWIAVTHLDEEGYDEILEERGETRPVARRRGPF
;
A
#
# COMPACT_ATOMS: atom_id res chain seq x y z
N ASN A 1 21.20 13.51 -2.49
CA ASN A 1 21.03 13.36 -3.95
C ASN A 1 21.47 11.96 -4.32
N ILE A 2 20.66 11.25 -5.10
CA ILE A 2 21.01 9.94 -5.65
C ILE A 2 21.62 10.18 -7.03
N THR A 3 22.84 9.69 -7.24
CA THR A 3 23.62 9.99 -8.45
C THR A 3 23.46 8.93 -9.54
N GLU A 4 23.10 7.71 -9.16
CA GLU A 4 23.02 6.56 -10.04
C GLU A 4 21.66 5.87 -9.91
N SER A 5 21.19 5.27 -11.00
CA SER A 5 19.96 4.50 -11.00
C SER A 5 20.24 3.13 -10.42
N ARG A 6 19.47 2.70 -9.42
CA ARG A 6 19.64 1.39 -8.78
C ARG A 6 18.30 0.82 -8.33
N CYS A 7 18.14 -0.49 -8.41
CA CYS A 7 17.05 -1.21 -7.78
C CYS A 7 17.22 -1.27 -6.26
N ILE A 8 16.14 -0.94 -5.56
CA ILE A 8 16.08 -0.95 -4.10
C ILE A 8 15.74 -2.36 -3.65
N LYS A 9 16.49 -2.86 -2.67
CA LYS A 9 16.29 -4.12 -1.96
C LYS A 9 15.39 -3.97 -0.75
N ALA A 10 15.61 -2.91 0.02
CA ALA A 10 14.84 -2.62 1.23
C ALA A 10 14.75 -1.12 1.53
N ILE A 11 13.70 -0.73 2.24
CA ILE A 11 13.48 0.63 2.73
C ILE A 11 13.05 0.56 4.19
N GLU A 12 13.58 1.46 5.01
CA GLU A 12 13.14 1.66 6.39
C GLU A 12 12.99 3.15 6.64
N THR A 13 11.87 3.57 7.22
CA THR A 13 11.68 4.95 7.67
C THR A 13 11.67 4.96 9.19
N LEU A 14 12.59 5.72 9.77
CA LEU A 14 12.85 5.78 11.20
C LEU A 14 12.58 7.20 11.70
N PRO A 15 11.43 7.43 12.35
CA PRO A 15 11.24 8.60 13.20
C PRO A 15 12.28 8.62 14.33
N SER A 16 12.56 9.80 14.88
CA SER A 16 13.39 9.86 16.08
C SER A 16 12.70 9.14 17.25
N GLN A 17 13.50 8.66 18.20
CA GLN A 17 12.97 7.98 19.39
C GLN A 17 12.01 8.87 20.18
N ASP A 18 12.35 10.16 20.31
CA ASP A 18 11.57 11.12 21.10
C ASP A 18 10.25 11.51 20.41
N ALA A 19 10.21 11.51 19.07
CA ALA A 19 9.01 11.81 18.28
C ALA A 19 8.26 10.56 17.80
N HIS A 20 8.65 9.36 18.23
CA HIS A 20 8.03 8.10 17.78
C HIS A 20 6.53 8.03 18.11
N GLY A 21 6.09 8.64 19.22
CA GLY A 21 4.69 8.72 19.62
C GLY A 21 3.86 9.72 18.81
N SER A 22 4.49 10.74 18.23
CA SER A 22 3.82 11.82 17.51
C SER A 22 3.94 11.69 15.99
N THR A 23 4.92 10.95 15.47
CA THR A 23 5.11 10.78 14.01
C THR A 23 4.07 9.80 13.46
N HIS A 24 2.94 10.36 13.03
CA HIS A 24 1.79 9.57 12.54
C HIS A 24 2.02 9.08 11.12
N HIS A 25 2.51 9.95 10.23
CA HIS A 25 3.04 9.55 8.92
C HIS A 25 4.36 10.22 8.58
N ALA A 26 5.19 9.53 7.80
CA ALA A 26 6.41 10.07 7.21
C ALA A 26 6.59 9.58 5.77
N ASN A 27 5.85 10.20 4.85
CA ASN A 27 5.78 9.75 3.47
C ASN A 27 6.94 10.31 2.67
N SER A 28 7.71 9.43 2.03
CA SER A 28 8.86 9.78 1.21
C SER A 28 8.61 9.46 -0.26
N HIS A 29 9.19 10.25 -1.16
CA HIS A 29 9.03 10.06 -2.61
C HIS A 29 10.27 10.52 -3.35
N PHE A 30 10.51 9.96 -4.53
CA PHE A 30 11.56 10.45 -5.42
C PHE A 30 11.07 11.65 -6.22
N LEU A 31 11.92 12.65 -6.31
CA LEU A 31 11.76 13.82 -7.16
C LEU A 31 12.83 13.77 -8.25
N THR A 32 12.41 13.94 -9.51
CA THR A 32 13.29 14.07 -10.68
C THR A 32 13.00 15.38 -11.40
N GLN A 33 13.96 15.88 -12.18
CA GLN A 33 13.73 17.06 -13.02
C GLN A 33 13.01 16.66 -14.32
N ASN A 34 11.97 17.41 -14.68
CA ASN A 34 11.33 17.29 -15.99
C ASN A 34 12.16 18.01 -17.08
N GLU A 35 11.68 17.99 -18.33
CA GLU A 35 12.36 18.63 -19.47
C GLU A 35 12.59 20.15 -19.28
N ASN A 36 11.79 20.81 -18.44
CA ASN A 36 11.91 22.23 -18.14
C ASN A 36 12.85 22.51 -16.94
N GLY A 37 13.38 21.46 -16.29
CA GLY A 37 14.24 21.57 -15.11
C GLY A 37 13.48 21.64 -13.78
N ASP A 38 12.15 21.55 -13.78
CA ASP A 38 11.33 21.57 -12.57
C ASP A 38 11.32 20.20 -11.87
N TRP A 39 11.37 20.20 -10.54
CA TRP A 39 11.26 18.97 -9.76
C TRP A 39 9.81 18.48 -9.74
N ALA A 40 9.60 17.25 -10.21
CA ALA A 40 8.33 16.56 -10.21
C ALA A 40 8.44 15.21 -9.49
N MET A 41 7.31 14.71 -8.99
CA MET A 41 7.26 13.38 -8.37
C MET A 41 7.50 12.30 -9.42
N PHE A 42 8.53 11.49 -9.20
CA PHE A 42 8.83 10.31 -10.01
C PHE A 42 8.03 9.09 -9.53
N GLY A 43 8.03 8.85 -8.21
CA GLY A 43 7.37 7.70 -7.60
C GLY A 43 7.48 7.69 -6.08
N ARG A 44 6.67 6.85 -5.45
CA ARG A 44 6.68 6.64 -4.00
C ARG A 44 7.94 5.87 -3.60
N LEU A 45 8.68 6.39 -2.61
CA LEU A 45 9.82 5.67 -2.03
C LEU A 45 9.31 4.72 -0.94
N SER A 46 8.66 5.30 0.07
CA SER A 46 8.04 4.58 1.18
C SER A 46 6.85 5.39 1.68
N GLU A 47 5.83 4.68 2.13
CA GLU A 47 4.86 5.22 3.06
C GLU A 47 5.22 4.75 4.46
N PHE A 48 5.27 5.64 5.44
CA PHE A 48 5.37 5.25 6.83
C PHE A 48 4.12 5.72 7.54
N ALA A 49 3.46 4.80 8.22
CA ALA A 49 2.45 5.08 9.23
C ALA A 49 2.90 4.47 10.56
N TYR A 50 2.44 5.07 11.66
CA TYR A 50 2.75 4.58 13.00
C TYR A 50 2.54 3.05 13.13
N GLY A 51 3.60 2.36 13.57
CA GLY A 51 3.66 0.92 13.71
C GLY A 51 4.31 0.17 12.54
N LYS A 52 4.55 0.80 11.38
CA LYS A 52 5.29 0.16 10.28
C LYS A 52 6.78 0.02 10.61
N LEU A 53 7.36 -1.12 10.26
CA LEU A 53 8.79 -1.39 10.46
C LEU A 53 9.58 -0.96 9.22
N GLY A 54 9.40 -1.67 8.10
CA GLY A 54 10.07 -1.39 6.85
C GLY A 54 9.42 -2.13 5.68
N GLU A 55 10.06 -2.07 4.52
CA GLU A 55 9.62 -2.70 3.29
C GLU A 55 10.79 -3.42 2.63
N TYR A 56 10.51 -4.58 2.04
CA TYR A 56 11.43 -5.28 1.16
C TYR A 56 10.82 -5.33 -0.25
N VAL A 57 11.69 -5.24 -1.25
CA VAL A 57 11.32 -5.49 -2.64
C VAL A 57 11.62 -6.98 -2.91
N PRO A 58 10.62 -7.79 -3.26
CA PRO A 58 10.83 -9.21 -3.49
C PRO A 58 11.66 -9.45 -4.75
N ASP A 59 12.24 -10.66 -4.83
CA ASP A 59 13.04 -11.07 -5.98
C ASP A 59 12.27 -10.96 -7.31
N GLY A 60 13.01 -10.68 -8.38
CA GLY A 60 12.47 -10.43 -9.72
C GLY A 60 11.73 -9.10 -9.88
N ALA A 61 11.69 -8.25 -8.85
CA ALA A 61 11.09 -6.93 -8.90
C ALA A 61 12.10 -5.82 -8.60
N CYS A 62 11.86 -4.63 -9.17
CA CYS A 62 12.69 -3.46 -8.98
C CYS A 62 11.84 -2.23 -8.69
N ARG A 63 11.86 -1.76 -7.44
CA ARG A 63 11.51 -0.37 -7.13
C ARG A 63 12.74 0.48 -7.36
N ARG A 64 12.72 1.25 -8.45
CA ARG A 64 13.91 1.98 -8.90
C ARG A 64 14.08 3.31 -8.16
N ALA A 65 15.27 3.51 -7.61
CA ALA A 65 15.76 4.84 -7.24
C ALA A 65 16.36 5.49 -8.49
N PRO A 66 15.77 6.57 -9.04
CA PRO A 66 16.26 7.17 -10.27
C PRO A 66 17.57 7.95 -10.05
N ALA A 67 18.44 7.93 -11.05
CA ALA A 67 19.62 8.80 -11.09
C ALA A 67 19.22 10.28 -11.07
N ASN A 68 20.12 11.14 -10.56
CA ASN A 68 19.94 12.59 -10.46
C ASN A 68 18.67 13.01 -9.70
N SER A 69 18.28 12.22 -8.70
CA SER A 69 17.04 12.43 -7.95
C SER A 69 17.27 12.89 -6.51
N LYS A 70 16.19 13.37 -5.90
CA LYS A 70 16.12 13.75 -4.48
C LYS A 70 14.99 13.00 -3.79
N VAL A 71 15.13 12.84 -2.48
CA VAL A 71 14.02 12.39 -1.63
C VAL A 71 13.24 13.61 -1.18
N GLY A 72 11.96 13.66 -1.53
CA GLY A 72 10.97 14.60 -0.99
C GLY A 72 10.20 13.96 0.15
N TRP A 73 9.70 14.80 1.07
CA TRP A 73 9.06 14.37 2.31
C TRP A 73 7.72 15.04 2.53
N SER A 74 6.79 14.30 3.12
CA SER A 74 5.55 14.80 3.71
C SER A 74 5.37 14.11 5.06
N ILE A 75 5.59 14.85 6.14
CA ILE A 75 5.57 14.31 7.50
C ILE A 75 4.36 14.90 8.22
N HIS A 76 3.53 14.02 8.79
CA HIS A 76 2.35 14.38 9.56
C HIS A 76 2.57 13.99 11.02
N TYR A 77 2.71 15.01 11.87
CA TYR A 77 2.78 14.83 13.32
C TYR A 77 1.38 14.95 13.94
N TYR A 78 1.01 13.95 14.73
CA TYR A 78 -0.11 14.01 15.63
C TYR A 78 0.29 14.75 16.92
N PRO A 79 -0.49 15.74 17.39
CA PRO A 79 -0.18 16.51 18.58
C PRO A 79 -0.43 15.68 19.86
N ASP A 80 0.55 14.87 20.25
CA ASP A 80 0.51 14.03 21.46
C ASP A 80 0.80 14.80 22.77
N GLY A 81 1.13 16.09 22.66
CA GLY A 81 1.48 16.97 23.78
C GLY A 81 2.97 17.02 24.11
N ASN A 82 3.82 16.28 23.39
CA ASN A 82 5.27 16.27 23.58
C ASN A 82 5.95 17.13 22.51
N ALA A 83 6.61 18.21 22.94
CA ALA A 83 7.40 19.04 22.06
C ALA A 83 8.81 18.45 21.89
N VAL A 84 9.15 18.04 20.66
CA VAL A 84 10.47 17.55 20.30
C VAL A 84 11.15 18.60 19.42
N ALA A 85 12.17 19.25 19.95
CA ALA A 85 12.94 20.25 19.21
C ALA A 85 13.83 19.56 18.16
N ASP A 86 13.91 20.17 16.98
CA ASP A 86 14.78 19.74 15.88
C ASP A 86 14.61 18.27 15.48
N ASP A 87 13.38 17.74 15.58
CA ASP A 87 13.08 16.36 15.21
C ASP A 87 13.53 16.03 13.78
N GLN A 88 14.07 14.83 13.58
CA GLN A 88 14.54 14.35 12.29
C GLN A 88 14.00 12.94 12.03
N VAL A 89 13.30 12.79 10.92
CA VAL A 89 12.95 11.47 10.36
C VAL A 89 14.01 11.06 9.34
N THR A 90 14.50 9.84 9.45
CA THR A 90 15.51 9.27 8.54
C THR A 90 14.89 8.20 7.67
N VAL A 91 15.32 8.09 6.40
CA VAL A 91 15.02 6.92 5.55
C VAL A 91 16.33 6.22 5.19
N GLY A 92 16.38 4.92 5.45
CA GLY A 92 17.39 4.02 4.92
C GLY A 92 16.93 3.46 3.58
N ILE A 93 17.83 3.45 2.60
CA ILE A 93 17.62 2.83 1.29
C ILE A 93 18.76 1.84 1.10
N TRP A 94 18.42 0.55 1.02
CA TRP A 94 19.36 -0.51 0.71
C TRP A 94 19.20 -0.87 -0.76
N TYR A 95 20.29 -0.84 -1.50
CA TYR A 95 20.33 -1.29 -2.89
C TYR A 95 20.81 -2.74 -2.95
N HIS A 96 20.57 -3.40 -4.08
CA HIS A 96 21.27 -4.65 -4.37
C HIS A 96 22.76 -4.40 -4.60
N ASP A 97 23.60 -5.26 -4.05
CA ASP A 97 25.04 -5.28 -4.26
C ASP A 97 25.43 -6.43 -5.20
N GLU A 98 26.66 -6.44 -5.72
CA GLU A 98 27.12 -7.46 -6.70
C GLU A 98 26.96 -8.90 -6.16
N GLU A 99 27.12 -9.10 -4.86
CA GLU A 99 27.00 -10.41 -4.19
C GLU A 99 25.56 -10.94 -4.16
N ASP A 100 24.55 -10.09 -4.35
CA ASP A 100 23.14 -10.49 -4.36
C ASP A 100 22.77 -11.25 -5.65
N ASN A 101 23.61 -11.22 -6.69
CA ASN A 101 23.32 -11.80 -8.01
C ASN A 101 21.97 -11.34 -8.59
N PHE A 102 21.54 -10.11 -8.27
CA PHE A 102 20.30 -9.53 -8.75
C PHE A 102 20.42 -9.11 -10.21
N ASP A 103 19.54 -9.63 -11.07
CA ASP A 103 19.47 -9.26 -12.47
C ASP A 103 18.48 -8.09 -12.67
N GLU A 104 19.01 -6.87 -12.73
CA GLU A 104 18.20 -5.66 -12.96
C GLU A 104 17.54 -5.65 -14.35
N GLU A 105 18.17 -6.25 -15.37
CA GLU A 105 17.64 -6.27 -16.74
C GLU A 105 16.45 -7.23 -16.89
N ALA A 106 16.47 -8.35 -16.17
CA ALA A 106 15.37 -9.31 -16.12
C ALA A 106 14.27 -8.93 -15.12
N SER A 107 14.47 -7.90 -14.30
CA SER A 107 13.51 -7.51 -13.25
C SER A 107 12.30 -6.75 -13.79
N TYR A 108 11.14 -7.00 -13.17
CA TYR A 108 9.91 -6.26 -13.44
C TYR A 108 9.84 -4.98 -12.61
N THR A 109 9.20 -3.94 -13.15
CA THR A 109 9.03 -2.67 -12.41
C THR A 109 8.05 -2.88 -11.26
N GLN A 110 8.41 -2.37 -10.08
CA GLN A 110 7.53 -2.36 -8.92
C GLN A 110 7.32 -0.95 -8.37
N ASP A 111 6.08 -0.62 -8.03
CA ASP A 111 5.72 0.63 -7.38
C ASP A 111 4.93 0.42 -6.09
N LEU A 112 4.83 1.49 -5.29
CA LEU A 112 3.97 1.56 -4.10
C LEU A 112 2.86 2.57 -4.35
N THR A 113 1.65 2.07 -4.55
CA THR A 113 0.51 2.88 -4.97
C THR A 113 -0.57 2.93 -3.89
N LEU A 114 -1.25 4.07 -3.81
CA LEU A 114 -2.34 4.35 -2.90
C LEU A 114 -3.70 4.06 -3.55
N TYR A 115 -4.48 3.17 -2.95
CA TYR A 115 -5.80 2.76 -3.45
C TYR A 115 -6.90 3.20 -2.48
N PHE A 116 -7.73 4.15 -2.91
CA PHE A 116 -8.84 4.70 -2.12
C PHE A 116 -10.11 3.85 -2.21
N LEU A 117 -10.89 3.80 -1.13
CA LEU A 117 -12.16 3.06 -1.06
C LEU A 117 -13.41 3.95 -1.10
N ASP A 118 -13.28 5.26 -1.13
CA ASP A 118 -14.41 6.18 -0.91
C ASP A 118 -14.65 7.15 -2.07
N GLY A 119 -13.98 6.97 -3.22
CA GLY A 119 -14.15 7.82 -4.39
C GLY A 119 -13.86 9.31 -4.15
N GLY A 120 -13.19 9.68 -3.05
CA GLY A 120 -12.86 11.08 -2.74
C GLY A 120 -13.44 11.63 -1.43
N GLY A 121 -13.78 10.77 -0.45
CA GLY A 121 -14.05 11.20 0.93
C GLY A 121 -15.47 11.69 1.25
N ASP A 122 -16.48 11.39 0.42
CA ASP A 122 -17.87 11.79 0.69
C ASP A 122 -18.65 10.68 1.42
N PHE A 123 -18.25 10.38 2.66
CA PHE A 123 -19.01 9.51 3.55
C PHE A 123 -19.23 10.13 4.92
N LEU A 124 -20.30 9.71 5.58
CA LEU A 124 -20.66 10.10 6.94
C LEU A 124 -21.13 8.88 7.71
N ILE A 125 -20.47 8.60 8.84
CA ILE A 125 -20.86 7.58 9.80
C ILE A 125 -21.79 8.24 10.82
N PRO A 126 -23.03 7.75 10.99
CA PRO A 126 -23.93 8.31 11.99
C PRO A 126 -23.45 8.02 13.42
N PRO A 127 -23.87 8.83 14.41
CA PRO A 127 -23.72 8.52 15.82
C PRO A 127 -24.20 7.11 16.12
N HIS A 128 -23.42 6.35 16.90
CA HIS A 128 -23.67 4.93 17.23
C HIS A 128 -23.83 4.00 16.02
N GLY A 129 -23.41 4.45 14.84
CA GLY A 129 -23.59 3.76 13.57
C GLY A 129 -22.42 2.88 13.16
N LYS A 130 -22.62 2.18 12.04
CA LYS A 130 -21.57 1.46 11.33
C LYS A 130 -21.62 1.85 9.86
N LEU A 131 -20.47 1.78 9.20
CA LEU A 131 -20.34 2.06 7.78
C LEU A 131 -19.44 1.01 7.13
N MET A 132 -19.67 0.79 5.83
CA MET A 132 -18.78 0.03 4.98
C MET A 132 -18.48 0.87 3.72
N THR A 133 -17.21 0.91 3.31
CA THR A 133 -16.75 1.57 2.07
C THR A 133 -16.06 0.56 1.15
N GLN A 134 -16.10 0.79 -0.17
CA GLN A 134 -15.47 -0.08 -1.16
C GLN A 134 -14.75 0.68 -2.28
N GLY A 135 -13.53 0.24 -2.56
CA GLY A 135 -12.73 0.67 -3.71
C GLY A 135 -12.56 -0.45 -4.72
N PHE A 136 -12.47 -0.07 -5.99
CA PHE A 136 -12.30 -1.00 -7.11
C PHE A 136 -11.14 -0.53 -7.97
N HIS A 137 -10.27 -1.45 -8.37
CA HIS A 137 -9.20 -1.16 -9.31
C HIS A 137 -8.91 -2.35 -10.20
N SER A 138 -8.66 -2.09 -11.47
CA SER A 138 -8.27 -3.10 -12.47
C SER A 138 -7.02 -2.66 -13.19
N PHE A 139 -6.20 -3.62 -13.59
CA PHE A 139 -4.99 -3.41 -14.37
C PHE A 139 -5.24 -3.82 -15.83
N ASP A 140 -4.62 -3.11 -16.77
CA ASP A 140 -4.67 -3.41 -18.20
C ASP A 140 -3.63 -4.47 -18.63
N HIS A 141 -2.79 -4.91 -17.68
CA HIS A 141 -1.77 -5.96 -17.83
C HIS A 141 -1.73 -6.82 -16.54
N PRO A 142 -1.12 -8.01 -16.57
CA PRO A 142 -0.97 -8.82 -15.37
C PRO A 142 -0.07 -8.17 -14.32
N VAL A 143 -0.40 -8.35 -13.04
CA VAL A 143 0.43 -7.85 -11.93
C VAL A 143 0.58 -8.90 -10.83
N ARG A 144 1.65 -8.77 -10.05
CA ARG A 144 1.84 -9.48 -8.79
C ARG A 144 1.72 -8.49 -7.64
N LEU A 145 0.95 -8.84 -6.61
CA LEU A 145 0.85 -8.04 -5.39
C LEU A 145 1.93 -8.50 -4.42
N ASP A 146 2.83 -7.59 -4.04
CA ASP A 146 3.98 -7.90 -3.18
C ASP A 146 3.73 -7.55 -1.72
N SER A 147 2.92 -6.52 -1.47
CA SER A 147 2.47 -6.20 -0.11
C SER A 147 1.11 -5.53 -0.09
N TRP A 148 0.45 -5.57 1.06
CA TRP A 148 -0.79 -4.87 1.33
C TRP A 148 -0.76 -4.24 2.73
N GLN A 149 -1.03 -2.95 2.80
CA GLN A 149 -1.08 -2.18 4.04
C GLN A 149 -2.44 -1.50 4.17
N PRO A 150 -3.38 -2.05 4.95
CA PRO A 150 -4.65 -1.40 5.21
C PRO A 150 -4.44 -0.17 6.10
N HIS A 151 -5.09 0.94 5.75
CA HIS A 151 -5.06 2.17 6.53
C HIS A 151 -6.46 2.72 6.75
N LEU A 152 -6.84 2.81 8.03
CA LEU A 152 -8.08 3.40 8.53
C LEU A 152 -7.75 4.33 9.71
N HIS A 153 -8.73 5.07 10.23
CA HIS A 153 -8.53 5.78 11.51
C HIS A 153 -9.24 5.03 12.65
N LEU A 154 -9.58 5.75 13.73
CA LEU A 154 -9.93 5.19 15.03
C LEU A 154 -11.16 4.28 15.01
N ARG A 155 -12.11 4.50 14.10
CA ARG A 155 -13.33 3.67 13.99
C ARG A 155 -13.16 2.51 13.02
N GLY A 156 -12.07 2.44 12.27
CA GLY A 156 -11.75 1.30 11.42
C GLY A 156 -11.61 0.02 12.23
N VAL A 157 -12.31 -1.04 11.83
CA VAL A 157 -12.29 -2.34 12.54
C VAL A 157 -11.82 -3.51 11.66
N ALA A 158 -11.92 -3.38 10.35
CA ALA A 158 -11.48 -4.39 9.40
C ALA A 158 -11.28 -3.82 8.01
N MET A 159 -10.42 -4.47 7.23
CA MET A 159 -10.32 -4.28 5.80
C MET A 159 -10.05 -5.62 5.11
N THR A 160 -10.62 -5.81 3.92
CA THR A 160 -10.40 -6.97 3.06
C THR A 160 -9.91 -6.51 1.70
N MET A 161 -9.03 -7.29 1.09
CA MET A 161 -8.68 -7.22 -0.32
C MET A 161 -9.14 -8.51 -1.00
N GLU A 162 -10.03 -8.38 -1.98
CA GLU A 162 -10.52 -9.47 -2.81
C GLU A 162 -10.12 -9.24 -4.27
N VAL A 163 -10.12 -10.29 -5.08
CA VAL A 163 -10.05 -10.20 -6.54
C VAL A 163 -11.31 -10.79 -7.14
N PHE A 164 -11.88 -10.10 -8.11
CA PHE A 164 -12.91 -10.61 -9.00
C PHE A 164 -12.31 -10.81 -10.40
N ASP A 165 -12.36 -12.04 -10.89
CA ASP A 165 -11.93 -12.37 -12.24
C ASP A 165 -13.15 -12.45 -13.18
N PRO A 166 -13.27 -11.55 -14.17
CA PRO A 166 -14.39 -11.56 -15.10
C PRO A 166 -14.41 -12.79 -16.02
N ASN A 167 -13.26 -13.45 -16.25
CA ASN A 167 -13.19 -14.64 -17.11
C ASN A 167 -13.86 -15.83 -16.44
N THR A 168 -13.56 -16.07 -15.16
CA THR A 168 -14.15 -17.18 -14.41
C THR A 168 -15.47 -16.81 -13.72
N GLY A 169 -15.73 -15.52 -13.51
CA GLY A 169 -16.84 -15.00 -12.71
C GLY A 169 -16.68 -15.28 -11.21
N ARG A 170 -15.46 -15.59 -10.75
CA ARG A 170 -15.17 -15.92 -9.35
C ARG A 170 -14.65 -14.71 -8.60
N LYS A 171 -15.00 -14.66 -7.31
CA LYS A 171 -14.40 -13.75 -6.34
C LYS A 171 -13.58 -14.55 -5.33
N GLN A 172 -12.38 -14.09 -5.00
CA GLN A 172 -11.48 -14.71 -4.04
C GLN A 172 -10.94 -13.65 -3.07
N VAL A 173 -10.87 -13.99 -1.78
CA VAL A 173 -10.18 -13.16 -0.78
C VAL A 173 -8.68 -13.36 -0.93
N LEU A 174 -7.93 -12.27 -1.07
CA LEU A 174 -6.47 -12.26 -1.11
C LEU A 174 -5.88 -11.99 0.27
N SER A 175 -6.44 -10.98 0.96
CA SER A 175 -5.97 -10.55 2.28
C SER A 175 -7.11 -10.04 3.15
N GLN A 176 -6.98 -10.25 4.45
CA GLN A 176 -7.94 -9.83 5.47
C GLN A 176 -7.22 -9.35 6.72
N ALA A 177 -7.55 -8.14 7.16
CA ALA A 177 -7.23 -7.65 8.49
C ALA A 177 -8.54 -7.62 9.28
N SER A 178 -8.63 -8.42 10.33
CA SER A 178 -9.75 -8.45 11.26
C SER A 178 -9.29 -7.93 12.62
N ASN A 179 -10.18 -7.27 13.37
CA ASN A 179 -9.82 -6.59 14.62
C ASN A 179 -8.66 -5.58 14.42
N TRP A 180 -8.68 -4.90 13.27
CA TRP A 180 -7.68 -3.92 12.89
C TRP A 180 -7.72 -2.70 13.83
N ASN A 181 -6.59 -2.03 14.02
CA ASN A 181 -6.52 -0.78 14.78
C ASN A 181 -5.44 0.15 14.24
N ALA A 182 -5.59 1.45 14.50
CA ALA A 182 -4.68 2.50 14.00
C ALA A 182 -3.26 2.45 14.57
N GLY A 183 -2.98 1.62 15.57
CA GLY A 183 -1.62 1.29 16.01
C GLY A 183 -0.93 0.20 15.16
N TYR A 184 -1.66 -0.41 14.22
CA TYR A 184 -1.24 -1.57 13.45
C TYR A 184 -1.27 -1.30 11.94
N ASN A 185 -0.55 -0.25 11.50
CA ASN A 185 -0.38 0.07 10.08
C ASN A 185 0.79 -0.70 9.43
N HIS A 186 0.96 -1.98 9.77
CA HIS A 186 2.06 -2.76 9.21
C HIS A 186 1.83 -3.00 7.72
N SER A 187 2.90 -2.93 6.93
CA SER A 187 2.87 -3.50 5.60
C SER A 187 2.90 -5.03 5.72
N HIS A 188 1.87 -5.69 5.18
CA HIS A 188 1.84 -7.14 5.07
C HIS A 188 2.49 -7.54 3.75
N THR A 189 3.80 -7.77 3.79
CA THR A 189 4.54 -8.34 2.66
C THR A 189 4.20 -9.81 2.52
N TYR A 190 3.90 -10.26 1.30
CA TYR A 190 3.70 -11.68 1.03
C TYR A 190 5.05 -12.40 1.05
N GLU A 191 5.04 -13.66 1.47
CA GLU A 191 6.22 -14.51 1.35
C GLU A 191 6.61 -14.71 -0.12
N ASP A 192 7.90 -14.84 -0.39
CA ASP A 192 8.41 -15.05 -1.74
C ASP A 192 7.73 -16.25 -2.40
N GLY A 193 7.29 -16.07 -3.65
CA GLY A 193 6.52 -17.08 -4.37
C GLY A 193 5.03 -17.19 -3.98
N PHE A 194 4.55 -16.43 -3.00
CA PHE A 194 3.13 -16.44 -2.58
C PHE A 194 2.38 -15.14 -2.82
N GLY A 195 3.04 -14.11 -3.37
CA GLY A 195 2.38 -12.88 -3.82
C GLY A 195 1.24 -13.18 -4.81
N PRO A 196 0.00 -12.71 -4.58
CA PRO A 196 -1.13 -12.95 -5.47
C PRO A 196 -0.87 -12.48 -6.90
N LEU A 197 -1.15 -13.35 -7.86
CA LEU A 197 -1.11 -13.04 -9.29
C LEU A 197 -2.49 -12.59 -9.76
N ILE A 198 -2.55 -11.39 -10.35
CA ILE A 198 -3.78 -10.76 -10.82
C ILE A 198 -3.68 -10.65 -12.35
N PRO A 199 -4.50 -11.40 -13.10
CA PRO A 199 -4.48 -11.30 -14.56
C PRO A 199 -5.05 -9.94 -15.01
N ALA A 200 -4.69 -9.53 -16.24
CA ALA A 200 -5.26 -8.34 -16.85
C ALA A 200 -6.80 -8.36 -16.83
N ASN A 201 -7.40 -7.20 -16.58
CA ASN A 201 -8.85 -6.99 -16.43
C ASN A 201 -9.51 -7.62 -15.21
N ALA A 202 -8.81 -8.39 -14.37
CA ALA A 202 -9.32 -8.71 -13.05
C ALA A 202 -9.41 -7.43 -12.19
N THR A 203 -10.39 -7.40 -11.29
CA THR A 203 -10.65 -6.25 -10.43
C THR A 203 -10.30 -6.60 -8.99
N ILE A 204 -9.36 -5.86 -8.41
CA ILE A 204 -9.18 -5.84 -6.96
C ILE A 204 -10.33 -5.05 -6.34
N ILE A 205 -10.91 -5.61 -5.29
CA ILE A 205 -11.99 -5.01 -4.50
C ILE A 205 -11.46 -4.86 -3.08
N LEU A 206 -11.33 -3.61 -2.64
CA LEU A 206 -11.03 -3.27 -1.26
C LEU A 206 -12.34 -2.99 -0.53
N THR A 207 -12.52 -3.55 0.66
CA THR A 207 -13.69 -3.29 1.52
C THR A 207 -13.22 -2.96 2.91
N ALA A 208 -13.70 -1.86 3.49
CA ALA A 208 -13.41 -1.45 4.85
C ALA A 208 -14.68 -1.31 5.68
N TRP A 209 -14.57 -1.55 6.98
CA TRP A 209 -15.69 -1.41 7.93
C TRP A 209 -15.30 -0.49 9.08
N PHE A 210 -16.30 0.29 9.51
CA PHE A 210 -16.18 1.25 10.60
C PHE A 210 -17.25 1.00 11.67
N ASP A 211 -16.87 1.21 12.93
CA ASP A 211 -17.74 1.09 14.10
C ASP A 211 -17.69 2.37 14.95
N ASN A 212 -18.73 3.19 14.83
CA ASN A 212 -18.92 4.42 15.63
C ASN A 212 -19.82 4.18 16.86
N SER A 213 -20.02 2.92 17.28
CA SER A 213 -20.74 2.61 18.52
C SER A 213 -19.90 2.92 19.77
N ALA A 214 -20.58 3.02 20.91
CA ALA A 214 -19.94 3.13 22.22
C ALA A 214 -19.21 1.85 22.66
N ASP A 215 -19.48 0.71 22.00
CA ASP A 215 -18.83 -0.58 22.30
C ASP A 215 -17.44 -0.69 21.64
N ASN A 216 -17.11 0.18 20.67
CA ASN A 216 -15.76 0.26 20.12
C ASN A 216 -14.85 1.01 21.10
N PRO A 217 -13.91 0.35 21.79
CA PRO A 217 -13.06 1.00 22.80
C PRO A 217 -12.10 2.04 22.22
N ARG A 218 -11.96 2.09 20.89
CA ARG A 218 -11.11 3.05 20.17
C ARG A 218 -11.87 4.28 19.68
N ASN A 219 -13.20 4.26 19.77
CA ASN A 219 -14.02 5.39 19.36
C ASN A 219 -13.92 6.53 20.40
N PRO A 220 -13.39 7.71 20.03
CA PRO A 220 -13.21 8.80 20.98
C PRO A 220 -14.53 9.48 21.37
N ASP A 221 -15.55 9.44 20.50
CA ASP A 221 -16.85 10.06 20.72
C ASP A 221 -17.90 9.40 19.80
N PRO A 222 -18.78 8.52 20.33
CA PRO A 222 -19.82 7.84 19.57
C PRO A 222 -21.05 8.71 19.26
N ASP A 223 -21.18 9.89 19.88
CA ASP A 223 -22.33 10.77 19.71
C ASP A 223 -22.19 11.70 18.47
N GLN A 224 -21.03 11.72 17.82
CA GLN A 224 -20.75 12.59 16.67
C GLN A 224 -21.02 11.91 15.34
N TRP A 225 -21.40 12.74 14.36
CA TRP A 225 -21.26 12.40 12.95
C TRP A 225 -19.80 12.49 12.54
N VAL A 226 -19.33 11.51 11.78
CA VAL A 226 -17.91 11.40 11.43
C VAL A 226 -17.75 11.19 9.95
N GLY A 227 -17.01 12.06 9.29
CA GLY A 227 -16.75 11.97 7.86
C GLY A 227 -15.30 11.66 7.53
N ALA A 228 -15.01 11.62 6.24
CA ALA A 228 -13.64 11.47 5.78
C ALA A 228 -12.81 12.72 6.10
N GLY A 229 -11.52 12.53 6.43
CA GLY A 229 -10.63 13.65 6.72
C GLY A 229 -9.22 13.22 7.11
N GLN A 230 -8.35 14.20 7.29
CA GLN A 230 -6.92 13.97 7.54
C GLN A 230 -6.58 13.86 9.03
N ARG A 231 -7.48 14.27 9.92
CA ARG A 231 -7.26 14.19 11.37
C ARG A 231 -7.53 12.77 11.82
N THR A 232 -6.80 12.29 12.82
CA THR A 232 -7.03 10.98 13.44
C THR A 232 -8.46 10.79 13.97
N THR A 233 -9.18 11.87 14.26
CA THR A 233 -10.60 11.83 14.70
C THR A 233 -11.61 11.82 13.57
N ASP A 234 -11.22 12.23 12.36
CA ASP A 234 -11.95 11.96 11.11
C ASP A 234 -11.64 10.52 10.66
N GLU A 235 -12.13 10.08 9.52
CA GLU A 235 -11.81 8.75 8.98
C GLU A 235 -11.08 8.79 7.63
N MET A 236 -10.31 7.74 7.37
CA MET A 236 -9.76 7.43 6.04
C MET A 236 -10.11 6.00 5.66
N SER A 237 -10.22 5.73 4.36
CA SER A 237 -10.22 4.37 3.84
C SER A 237 -9.34 4.24 2.61
N HIS A 238 -8.15 3.69 2.81
CA HIS A 238 -7.26 3.36 1.72
C HIS A 238 -6.34 2.19 2.05
N ALA A 239 -5.75 1.59 1.03
CA ALA A 239 -4.64 0.66 1.20
C ALA A 239 -3.44 1.13 0.39
N TRP A 240 -2.25 0.99 0.96
CA TRP A 240 -1.02 1.02 0.19
C TRP A 240 -0.71 -0.40 -0.28
N ILE A 241 -0.42 -0.56 -1.57
CA ILE A 241 -0.15 -1.86 -2.17
C ILE A 241 1.13 -1.72 -3.00
N ALA A 242 2.10 -2.59 -2.73
CA ALA A 242 3.25 -2.74 -3.60
C ALA A 242 2.89 -3.69 -4.75
N VAL A 243 3.09 -3.24 -5.99
CA VAL A 243 2.65 -3.93 -7.20
C VAL A 243 3.82 -4.10 -8.15
N THR A 244 4.15 -5.35 -8.48
CA THR A 244 5.06 -5.68 -9.57
C THR A 244 4.28 -5.82 -10.86
N HIS A 245 4.66 -5.04 -11.88
CA HIS A 245 4.01 -4.96 -13.18
C HIS A 245 4.63 -5.96 -14.15
N LEU A 246 3.89 -7.02 -14.48
CA LEU A 246 4.35 -8.11 -15.32
C LEU A 246 3.89 -7.93 -16.77
N ASP A 247 4.59 -8.59 -17.69
CA ASP A 247 4.03 -8.90 -19.01
C ASP A 247 3.39 -10.30 -19.00
N GLU A 248 2.81 -10.70 -20.13
CA GLU A 248 2.13 -12.00 -20.25
C GLU A 248 3.10 -13.18 -20.12
N GLU A 249 4.36 -13.02 -20.57
CA GLU A 249 5.41 -14.04 -20.49
C GLU A 249 5.81 -14.27 -19.03
N GLY A 250 6.18 -13.23 -18.30
CA GLY A 250 6.53 -13.35 -16.87
C GLY A 250 5.39 -13.84 -16.00
N TYR A 251 4.15 -13.46 -16.32
CA TYR A 251 2.99 -14.00 -15.63
C TYR A 251 2.86 -15.52 -15.84
N ASP A 252 3.05 -16.01 -17.06
CA ASP A 252 3.00 -17.43 -17.37
C ASP A 252 4.16 -18.23 -16.78
N GLU A 253 5.37 -17.66 -16.77
CA GLU A 253 6.54 -18.26 -16.14
C GLU A 253 6.31 -18.47 -14.63
N ILE A 254 5.84 -17.45 -13.91
CA ILE A 254 5.58 -17.57 -12.47
C ILE A 254 4.46 -18.60 -12.21
N LEU A 255 3.43 -18.65 -13.05
CA LEU A 255 2.40 -19.70 -12.94
C LEU A 255 2.99 -21.10 -13.11
N GLU A 256 3.86 -21.30 -14.12
CA GLU A 256 4.52 -22.57 -14.37
C GLU A 256 5.41 -22.99 -13.19
N GLU A 257 6.22 -22.07 -12.67
CA GLU A 257 7.06 -22.28 -11.49
C GLU A 257 6.24 -22.69 -10.25
N ARG A 258 5.05 -22.11 -10.08
CA ARG A 258 4.13 -22.44 -8.98
C ARG A 258 3.27 -23.68 -9.24
N GLY A 259 3.30 -24.24 -10.45
CA GLY A 259 2.39 -25.32 -10.87
C GLY A 259 0.92 -24.89 -10.93
N GLU A 260 0.68 -23.60 -11.15
CA GLU A 260 -0.64 -22.98 -11.29
C GLU A 260 -1.04 -22.87 -12.78
N THR A 261 -2.32 -22.60 -13.05
CA THR A 261 -2.83 -22.44 -14.42
C THR A 261 -3.62 -21.17 -14.54
N ARG A 262 -3.58 -20.52 -15.72
CA ARG A 262 -4.40 -19.35 -16.00
C ARG A 262 -5.89 -19.59 -15.65
N PRO A 263 -6.58 -18.59 -15.09
CA PRO A 263 -8.02 -18.65 -14.92
C PRO A 263 -8.73 -18.73 -16.28
N VAL A 264 -9.28 -19.89 -16.64
CA VAL A 264 -9.97 -20.08 -17.94
C VAL A 264 -11.47 -19.90 -17.78
N ALA A 265 -12.10 -19.23 -18.75
CA ALA A 265 -13.53 -19.05 -18.79
C ALA A 265 -14.29 -20.39 -18.72
N ARG A 266 -15.31 -20.47 -17.87
CA ARG A 266 -16.27 -21.59 -17.92
C ARG A 266 -16.97 -21.53 -19.27
N ARG A 267 -16.83 -22.57 -20.10
CA ARG A 267 -17.73 -22.78 -21.25
C ARG A 267 -19.16 -22.76 -20.72
N ARG A 268 -19.92 -21.69 -21.01
CA ARG A 268 -21.37 -21.71 -20.84
C ARG A 268 -21.88 -22.78 -21.79
N GLY A 269 -22.30 -23.93 -21.24
CA GLY A 269 -23.06 -24.90 -22.01
C GLY A 269 -24.33 -24.23 -22.57
N PRO A 270 -24.84 -24.66 -23.72
CA PRO A 270 -26.08 -24.11 -24.24
C PRO A 270 -27.20 -24.35 -23.22
N PHE A 271 -27.98 -23.30 -22.97
CA PHE A 271 -29.23 -23.37 -22.22
C PHE A 271 -30.25 -24.24 -22.94
#